data_AF-A0A3D3JF81-F1
#
_entry.id   AF-A0A3D3JF81-F1
#
_cell.length_a   1.000
_cell.length_b   1.000
_cell.length_c   1.000
_cell.angle_alpha   90.00
_cell.angle_beta   90.00
_cell.angle_gamma   90.00
#
_symmetry.space_group_name_H-M   'P 1'
#
loop_
_entity.id
_entity.type
_entity.pdbx_description
1 polymer ?
#
loop_
_entity_poly.entity_id
_entity_poly.type
_entity_poly.pdbx_seq_one_letter_code
_entity_poly.pdbx_strand_id
1 'polypeptide(L)'
;MRTLHRLCGFITVFFLISTAVVSQHRTSTPADARERLGEAVRKGDVALIEKLSATILRSQPNDARVLLLRANARLTSNNLAGALDDVTAAIKAEPLLLPAWMLKSEILQRNNRAEEAREVLKDAQRMFPASEQPSVALGLSWARSGNCHEAMFALEDALTRKPDNLPAILQLSQCYLRLSRSDEAVDLLSRTYELRPTDVTVGVALGDALVASKRYDSAVTVLQALRRSNPTRSDVDGLYATALEGSGQSDSALTVLELFTRRSPKDATAWSGYGLMAARAGKLDTAARALKRSVEIDPRNAPTWFELGVVQHERGFHDEAIQAFRRVTLTAREGAPLAYDNIALVYRSQRKYNEAVSAHRQAISLDSTSGRYVASYGLTLHVAERHSEAVQVLEDALQRWPEDVDVMFALTRVYIHIGKTDLAKSLIERIETLRPDLANELRSNMKSY
;
A
#
# COMPACT_ATOMS: atom_id res chain seq x y z
N MET A 1 -19.28 14.91 -2.03
CA MET A 1 -19.83 14.95 -0.66
C MET A 1 -19.07 13.90 0.14
N ARG A 2 -17.97 14.36 0.76
CA ARG A 2 -17.05 13.56 1.58
C ARG A 2 -17.49 13.73 3.02
N THR A 3 -17.71 12.63 3.73
CA THR A 3 -17.82 12.63 5.19
C THR A 3 -17.20 11.35 5.71
N LEU A 4 -15.98 11.43 6.22
CA LEU A 4 -15.43 10.55 7.24
C LEU A 4 -14.11 11.15 7.73
N HIS A 5 -14.22 11.95 8.78
CA HIS A 5 -13.09 12.30 9.63
C HIS A 5 -13.52 12.21 11.09
N ARG A 6 -12.81 11.32 11.80
CA ARG A 6 -12.48 11.37 13.23
C ARG A 6 -13.62 11.08 14.22
N LEU A 7 -13.73 9.81 14.59
CA LEU A 7 -14.04 9.39 15.96
C LEU A 7 -12.72 9.26 16.73
N CYS A 8 -12.32 10.34 17.41
CA CYS A 8 -11.53 10.22 18.64
C CYS A 8 -12.50 10.41 19.79
N GLY A 9 -12.54 9.44 20.70
CA GLY A 9 -13.44 9.41 21.85
C GLY A 9 -13.29 10.65 22.71
N PHE A 10 -14.34 11.47 22.71
CA PHE A 10 -14.66 12.41 23.77
C PHE A 10 -15.22 11.62 24.95
N ILE A 11 -14.48 11.53 26.04
CA ILE A 11 -15.11 11.35 27.36
C ILE A 11 -15.32 12.75 27.90
N THR A 12 -16.52 13.26 27.68
CA THR A 12 -17.04 14.49 28.25
C THR A 12 -17.80 14.11 29.51
N VAL A 13 -17.38 14.60 30.67
CA VAL A 13 -18.24 14.71 31.85
C VAL A 13 -18.39 16.20 32.13
N PHE A 14 -19.64 16.68 32.12
CA PHE A 14 -20.06 18.07 32.30
C PHE A 14 -21.11 18.14 33.44
N PHE A 15 -21.25 19.34 34.05
CA PHE A 15 -22.12 19.81 35.18
C PHE A 15 -21.45 19.79 36.58
N LEU A 16 -21.45 20.82 37.46
CA LEU A 16 -22.11 22.16 37.55
C LEU A 16 -21.48 23.06 38.67
N ILE A 17 -21.53 24.41 38.49
CA ILE A 17 -21.62 25.55 39.48
C ILE A 17 -20.35 25.85 40.35
N SER A 18 -19.83 27.07 40.60
CA SER A 18 -20.38 28.44 40.66
C SER A 18 -19.33 29.55 40.40
N THR A 19 -19.80 30.65 39.79
CA THR A 19 -19.46 32.09 39.96
C THR A 19 -18.21 32.54 40.75
N ALA A 20 -17.38 33.41 40.15
CA ALA A 20 -17.29 34.84 40.52
C ALA A 20 -16.24 35.61 39.69
N VAL A 21 -16.62 36.83 39.33
CA VAL A 21 -15.87 37.93 38.68
C VAL A 21 -14.67 38.37 39.54
N VAL A 22 -13.54 38.73 38.91
CA VAL A 22 -12.80 40.01 39.11
C VAL A 22 -11.59 40.04 38.16
N SER A 23 -11.62 41.01 37.25
CA SER A 23 -10.46 41.51 36.51
C SER A 23 -9.57 42.34 37.42
N GLN A 24 -8.29 41.99 37.55
CA GLN A 24 -7.21 42.94 37.87
C GLN A 24 -5.85 42.30 37.62
N HIS A 25 -4.94 43.07 37.04
CA HIS A 25 -3.56 42.70 36.75
C HIS A 25 -2.86 42.09 37.98
N ARG A 26 -2.82 40.75 38.06
CA ARG A 26 -1.92 40.02 38.95
C ARG A 26 -0.69 39.66 38.14
N THR A 27 0.49 40.07 38.61
CA THR A 27 1.73 39.36 38.30
C THR A 27 1.52 37.91 38.69
N SER A 28 1.24 37.06 37.70
CA SER A 28 0.88 35.66 37.90
C SER A 28 2.04 34.95 38.59
N THR A 29 1.81 34.44 39.79
CA THR A 29 2.77 33.56 40.46
C THR A 29 2.96 32.29 39.61
N PRO A 30 4.10 31.58 39.71
CA PRO A 30 4.30 30.32 38.98
C PRO A 30 3.20 29.27 39.24
N ALA A 31 2.54 29.33 40.41
CA ALA A 31 1.38 28.50 40.74
C ALA A 31 0.13 28.86 39.92
N ASP A 32 -0.22 30.16 39.82
CA ASP A 32 -1.31 30.67 38.97
C ASP A 32 -1.06 30.35 37.49
N ALA A 33 0.20 30.45 37.04
CA ALA A 33 0.58 30.11 35.68
C ALA A 33 0.40 28.62 35.35
N ARG A 34 0.64 27.71 36.31
CA ARG A 34 0.46 26.26 36.11
C ARG A 34 -1.00 25.86 35.98
N GLU A 35 -1.88 26.42 36.81
CA GLU A 35 -3.32 26.14 36.74
C GLU A 35 -3.88 26.59 35.38
N ARG A 36 -3.54 27.82 34.97
CA ARG A 36 -3.93 28.38 33.68
C ARG A 36 -3.33 27.62 32.49
N LEU A 37 -2.11 27.08 32.64
CA LEU A 37 -1.49 26.23 31.62
C LEU A 37 -2.33 24.95 31.41
N GLY A 38 -2.78 24.31 32.49
CA GLY A 38 -3.65 23.13 32.39
C GLY A 38 -4.98 23.42 31.69
N GLU A 39 -5.57 24.59 31.92
CA GLU A 39 -6.76 25.04 31.17
C GLU A 39 -6.46 25.32 29.70
N ALA A 40 -5.34 26.00 29.40
CA ALA A 40 -4.91 26.28 28.03
C ALA A 40 -4.66 25.00 27.23
N VAL A 41 -4.03 23.98 27.84
CA VAL A 41 -3.83 22.65 27.24
C VAL A 41 -5.16 21.98 26.95
N ARG A 42 -6.12 22.00 27.87
CA ARG A 42 -7.48 21.45 27.64
C ARG A 42 -8.22 22.15 26.51
N LYS A 43 -8.05 23.47 26.37
CA LYS A 43 -8.66 24.27 25.30
C LYS A 43 -7.90 24.21 23.97
N GLY A 44 -6.68 23.64 23.96
CA GLY A 44 -5.82 23.62 22.77
C GLY A 44 -5.30 25.01 22.36
N ASP A 45 -5.25 25.97 23.28
CA ASP A 45 -4.78 27.32 23.00
C ASP A 45 -3.25 27.36 22.96
N VAL A 46 -2.69 27.09 21.78
CA VAL A 46 -1.24 26.98 21.56
C VAL A 46 -0.50 28.24 22.00
N ALA A 47 -1.03 29.43 21.66
CA ALA A 47 -0.38 30.70 21.98
C ALA A 47 -0.32 30.93 23.50
N LEU A 48 -1.41 30.61 24.21
CA LEU A 48 -1.45 30.71 25.66
C LEU A 48 -0.57 29.65 26.33
N ILE A 49 -0.51 28.43 25.80
CA ILE A 49 0.39 27.37 26.27
C ILE A 49 1.84 27.83 26.19
N GLU A 50 2.28 28.36 25.04
CA GLU A 50 3.66 28.85 24.87
C GLU A 50 3.99 30.00 25.83
N LYS A 51 3.07 30.95 25.99
CA LYS A 51 3.26 32.10 26.88
C LYS A 51 3.38 31.68 28.36
N LEU A 52 2.47 30.82 28.82
CA LEU A 52 2.43 30.37 30.22
C LEU A 52 3.60 29.44 30.54
N SER A 53 3.91 28.50 29.65
CA SER A 53 5.07 27.61 29.79
C SER A 53 6.38 28.39 29.80
N ALA A 54 6.56 29.39 28.93
CA ALA A 54 7.74 30.26 28.96
C ALA A 54 7.87 31.02 30.30
N THR A 55 6.76 31.44 30.90
CA THR A 55 6.76 32.10 32.21
C THR A 55 7.23 31.15 33.32
N ILE A 56 6.73 29.92 33.34
CA ILE A 56 7.11 28.91 34.33
C ILE A 56 8.59 28.52 34.16
N LEU A 57 9.02 28.28 32.93
CA LEU A 57 10.39 27.84 32.60
C LEU A 57 11.46 28.91 32.87
N ARG A 58 11.10 30.20 33.00
CA ARG A 58 12.03 31.22 33.51
C ARG A 58 12.42 30.97 34.97
N SER A 59 11.49 30.47 35.77
CA SER A 59 11.73 30.15 37.19
C SER A 59 12.20 28.71 37.42
N GLN A 60 11.79 27.79 36.54
CA GLN A 60 12.08 26.36 36.63
C GLN A 60 12.50 25.83 35.25
N PRO A 61 13.73 26.10 34.78
CA PRO A 61 14.16 25.80 33.41
C PRO A 61 14.13 24.31 33.03
N ASN A 62 14.24 23.42 34.02
CA ASN A 62 14.29 21.98 33.85
C ASN A 62 12.97 21.28 34.22
N ASP A 63 11.84 21.99 34.23
CA ASP A 63 10.53 21.34 34.44
C ASP A 63 10.16 20.51 33.20
N ALA A 64 10.51 19.22 33.23
CA ALA A 64 10.34 18.30 32.11
C ALA A 64 8.89 18.18 31.64
N ARG A 65 7.93 18.27 32.57
CA ARG A 65 6.49 18.19 32.23
C ARG A 65 6.03 19.45 31.50
N VAL A 66 6.47 20.64 31.93
CA VAL A 66 6.15 21.89 31.23
C VAL A 66 6.83 21.97 29.87
N LEU A 67 8.08 21.50 29.76
CA LEU A 67 8.79 21.36 28.49
C LEU A 67 8.04 20.42 27.54
N LEU A 68 7.58 19.26 28.02
CA LEU A 68 6.80 18.30 27.24
C LEU A 68 5.48 18.91 26.73
N LEU A 69 4.74 19.63 27.58
CA LEU A 69 3.48 20.29 27.19
C LEU A 69 3.72 21.36 26.12
N ARG A 70 4.79 22.16 26.26
CA ARG A 70 5.17 23.17 25.26
C ARG A 70 5.61 22.52 23.94
N ALA A 71 6.41 21.45 24.01
CA ALA A 71 6.81 20.68 22.84
C ALA A 71 5.60 20.16 22.04
N ASN A 72 4.60 19.62 22.75
CA ASN A 72 3.39 19.10 22.11
C ASN A 72 2.56 20.22 21.44
N ALA A 73 2.44 21.39 22.08
CA ALA A 73 1.76 22.55 21.47
C ALA A 73 2.52 23.15 20.27
N ARG A 74 3.86 23.08 20.30
CA ARG A 74 4.70 23.46 19.16
C ARG A 74 4.56 22.47 18.00
N LEU A 75 4.46 21.18 18.30
CA LEU A 75 4.18 20.16 17.28
C LEU A 75 2.84 20.39 16.60
N THR A 76 1.79 20.75 17.33
CA THR A 76 0.46 21.02 16.75
C THR A 76 0.42 22.30 15.90
N SER A 77 1.25 23.29 16.22
CA SER A 77 1.46 24.50 15.39
C SER A 77 2.51 24.34 14.28
N ASN A 78 2.98 23.12 14.04
CA ASN A 78 4.00 22.79 13.04
C ASN A 78 5.37 23.47 13.26
N ASN A 79 5.64 23.95 14.49
CA ASN A 79 6.96 24.41 14.91
C ASN A 79 7.83 23.21 15.34
N LEU A 80 8.30 22.44 14.36
CA LEU A 80 9.06 21.21 14.60
C LEU A 80 10.39 21.45 15.31
N ALA A 81 11.09 22.54 14.98
CA ALA A 81 12.38 22.88 15.60
C ALA A 81 12.23 23.19 17.09
N GLY A 82 11.32 24.11 17.45
CA GLY A 82 11.08 24.44 18.85
C GLY A 82 10.49 23.27 19.66
N ALA A 83 9.70 22.41 19.02
CA ALA A 83 9.22 21.18 19.65
C ALA A 83 10.36 20.20 19.95
N LEU A 84 11.30 20.05 19.01
CA LEU A 84 12.46 19.17 19.15
C LEU A 84 13.42 19.66 20.25
N ASP A 85 13.63 20.97 20.35
CA ASP A 85 14.45 21.58 21.39
C ASP A 85 13.85 21.33 22.77
N ASP A 86 12.55 21.59 22.93
CA ASP A 86 11.85 21.40 24.20
C ASP A 86 11.82 19.95 24.65
N VAL A 87 11.52 19.02 23.75
CA VAL A 87 11.45 17.60 24.11
C VAL A 87 12.85 17.04 24.42
N THR A 88 13.89 17.55 23.75
CA THR A 88 15.28 17.19 24.07
C THR A 88 15.70 17.71 25.44
N ALA A 89 15.30 18.94 25.78
CA ALA A 89 15.48 19.47 27.13
C ALA A 89 14.69 18.68 28.18
N ALA A 90 13.46 18.25 27.87
CA ALA A 90 12.64 17.44 28.76
C ALA A 90 13.29 16.08 29.08
N ILE A 91 13.80 15.38 28.07
CA ILE A 91 14.53 14.10 28.24
C ILE A 91 15.80 14.31 29.06
N LYS A 92 16.52 15.41 28.85
CA LYS A 92 17.73 15.73 29.62
C LYS A 92 17.40 15.99 31.11
N ALA A 93 16.28 16.66 31.37
CA ALA A 93 15.84 16.96 32.74
C ALA A 93 15.28 15.71 33.46
N GLU A 94 14.52 14.87 32.76
CA GLU A 94 13.91 13.65 33.30
C GLU A 94 14.06 12.49 32.30
N PRO A 95 15.18 11.75 32.33
CA PRO A 95 15.44 10.67 31.36
C PRO A 95 14.43 9.51 31.41
N LEU A 96 13.77 9.31 32.55
CA LEU A 96 12.75 8.28 32.76
C LEU A 96 11.32 8.76 32.45
N LEU A 97 11.17 9.80 31.63
CA LEU A 97 9.88 10.30 31.15
C LEU A 97 9.54 9.73 29.76
N LEU A 98 8.96 8.52 29.71
CA LEU A 98 8.61 7.83 28.45
C LEU A 98 7.86 8.72 27.43
N PRO A 99 6.84 9.52 27.81
CA PRO A 99 6.14 10.40 26.86
C PRO A 99 7.06 11.37 26.10
N ALA A 100 8.19 11.82 26.70
CA ALA A 100 9.13 12.70 26.04
C ALA A 100 9.91 11.97 24.93
N TRP A 101 10.34 10.73 25.18
CA TRP A 101 10.98 9.90 24.15
C TRP A 101 10.03 9.60 22.98
N MET A 102 8.78 9.25 23.31
CA MET A 102 7.75 9.00 22.29
C MET A 102 7.49 10.25 21.44
N LEU A 103 7.31 11.41 22.07
CA LEU A 103 7.08 12.67 21.36
C LEU A 103 8.29 13.07 20.49
N LYS A 104 9.52 12.89 20.99
CA LYS A 104 10.73 13.14 20.20
C LYS A 104 10.77 12.29 18.92
N SER A 105 10.45 11.01 19.03
CA SER A 105 10.37 10.13 17.87
C SER A 105 9.30 10.56 16.87
N GLU A 106 8.14 11.06 17.33
CA GLU A 106 7.08 11.55 16.44
C GLU A 106 7.52 12.83 15.71
N ILE A 107 8.12 13.79 16.43
CA ILE A 107 8.63 15.04 15.85
C ILE A 107 9.66 14.74 14.76
N LEU A 108 10.60 13.83 15.02
CA LEU A 108 11.62 13.43 14.04
C LEU A 108 10.99 12.79 12.80
N GLN A 109 9.97 11.93 12.97
CA GLN A 109 9.27 11.33 11.84
C GLN A 109 8.51 12.35 10.99
N ARG A 110 7.83 13.33 11.62
CA ARG A 110 7.20 14.44 10.89
C ARG A 110 8.20 15.32 10.17
N ASN A 111 9.42 15.41 10.69
CA ASN A 111 10.52 16.15 10.08
C ASN A 111 11.30 15.32 9.03
N ASN A 112 10.75 14.20 8.55
CA ASN A 112 11.38 13.29 7.59
C ASN A 112 12.75 12.73 8.03
N ARG A 113 13.01 12.68 9.35
CA ARG A 113 14.23 12.15 9.98
C ARG A 113 13.94 10.77 10.57
N ALA A 114 13.53 9.83 9.71
CA ALA A 114 13.05 8.51 10.13
C ALA A 114 14.12 7.68 10.83
N GLU A 115 15.37 7.68 10.36
CA GLU A 115 16.45 6.92 11.00
C GLU A 115 16.76 7.42 12.40
N GLU A 116 16.84 8.73 12.59
CA GLU A 116 17.07 9.32 13.92
C GLU A 116 15.92 9.02 14.88
N ALA A 117 14.68 9.01 14.37
CA ALA A 117 13.53 8.60 15.17
C ALA A 117 13.67 7.15 15.66
N ARG A 118 14.18 6.25 14.82
CA ARG A 118 14.39 4.83 15.18
C ARG A 118 15.48 4.66 16.21
N GLU A 119 16.56 5.44 16.15
CA GLU A 119 17.60 5.42 17.19
C GLU A 119 17.05 5.91 18.53
N VAL A 120 16.26 7.01 18.53
CA VAL A 120 15.56 7.46 19.74
C VAL A 120 14.63 6.39 20.32
N LEU A 121 13.95 5.62 19.46
CA LEU A 121 13.06 4.54 19.88
C LEU A 121 13.83 3.33 20.42
N LYS A 122 14.98 2.97 19.85
CA LYS A 122 15.86 1.93 20.39
C LYS A 122 16.40 2.32 21.76
N ASP A 123 16.79 3.59 21.95
CA ASP A 123 17.19 4.10 23.25
C ASP A 123 16.05 4.06 24.26
N ALA A 124 14.85 4.50 23.86
CA ALA A 124 13.66 4.42 24.70
C ALA A 124 13.33 2.97 25.09
N GLN A 125 13.46 2.01 24.18
CA GLN A 125 13.24 0.58 24.47
C GLN A 125 14.20 0.06 25.55
N ARG A 126 15.48 0.49 25.53
CA ARG A 126 16.47 0.15 26.57
C ARG A 126 16.16 0.80 27.91
N MET A 127 15.68 2.04 27.90
CA MET A 127 15.34 2.80 29.12
C MET A 127 14.02 2.34 29.76
N PHE A 128 13.07 1.83 28.95
CA PHE A 128 11.74 1.42 29.38
C PHE A 128 11.45 -0.04 28.99
N PRO A 129 12.22 -1.02 29.48
CA PRO A 129 12.03 -2.41 29.11
C PRO A 129 10.69 -2.98 29.59
N ALA A 130 9.96 -2.36 30.50
CA ALA A 130 8.62 -2.84 30.85
C ALA A 130 7.54 -2.38 29.85
N SER A 131 7.81 -1.35 29.04
CA SER A 131 6.82 -0.76 28.15
C SER A 131 6.94 -1.31 26.73
N GLU A 132 5.79 -1.63 26.14
CA GLU A 132 5.65 -2.02 24.74
C GLU A 132 5.73 -0.82 23.78
N GLN A 133 5.46 0.41 24.26
CA GLN A 133 5.26 1.58 23.41
C GLN A 133 6.44 1.89 22.48
N PRO A 134 7.72 1.86 22.94
CA PRO A 134 8.86 2.09 22.06
C PRO A 134 8.94 1.04 20.94
N SER A 135 8.76 -0.23 21.28
CA SER A 135 8.79 -1.36 20.33
C SER A 135 7.65 -1.26 19.31
N VAL A 136 6.43 -0.90 19.74
CA VAL A 136 5.32 -0.62 18.82
C VAL A 136 5.69 0.52 17.86
N ALA A 137 6.13 1.67 18.37
CA ALA A 137 6.46 2.80 17.51
C ALA A 137 7.63 2.53 16.56
N LEU A 138 8.61 1.72 16.99
CA LEU A 138 9.72 1.26 16.15
C LEU A 138 9.20 0.36 15.03
N GLY A 139 8.36 -0.62 15.35
CA GLY A 139 7.72 -1.50 14.38
C GLY A 139 6.89 -0.74 13.35
N LEU A 140 6.08 0.23 13.79
CA LEU A 140 5.31 1.11 12.91
C LEU A 140 6.21 1.98 12.02
N SER A 141 7.36 2.44 12.52
CA SER A 141 8.33 3.22 11.75
C SER A 141 8.99 2.40 10.65
N TRP A 142 9.34 1.14 10.92
CA TRP A 142 9.87 0.22 9.91
C TRP A 142 8.81 -0.17 8.88
N ALA A 143 7.59 -0.48 9.32
CA ALA A 143 6.47 -0.84 8.44
C ALA A 143 6.15 0.28 7.44
N ARG A 144 6.18 1.55 7.89
CA ARG A 144 6.00 2.74 7.04
C ARG A 144 7.05 2.87 5.95
N SER A 145 8.29 2.45 6.20
CA SER A 145 9.36 2.43 5.19
C SER A 145 9.37 1.16 4.33
N GLY A 146 8.40 0.26 4.54
CA GLY A 146 8.30 -0.98 3.78
C GLY A 146 9.18 -2.11 4.29
N ASN A 147 9.94 -1.89 5.36
CA ASN A 147 10.88 -2.86 5.95
C ASN A 147 10.11 -3.80 6.89
N CYS A 148 9.41 -4.78 6.31
CA CYS A 148 8.53 -5.68 7.06
C CYS A 148 9.29 -6.63 8.00
N HIS A 149 10.52 -7.05 7.67
CA HIS A 149 11.29 -7.95 8.53
C HIS A 149 11.64 -7.30 9.87
N GLU A 150 12.16 -6.08 9.84
CA GLU A 150 12.53 -5.28 11.02
C GLU A 150 11.29 -4.85 11.80
N ALA A 151 10.20 -4.53 11.08
CA ALA A 151 8.92 -4.22 11.70
C ALA A 151 8.41 -5.39 12.54
N MET A 152 8.47 -6.61 12.00
CA MET A 152 8.01 -7.81 12.69
C MET A 152 8.75 -8.04 14.00
N PHE A 153 10.08 -7.97 13.99
CA PHE A 153 10.87 -8.19 15.21
C PHE A 153 10.48 -7.21 16.34
N ALA A 154 10.31 -5.93 16.01
CA ALA A 154 9.91 -4.92 16.98
C ALA A 154 8.46 -5.10 17.46
N LEU A 155 7.55 -5.51 16.59
CA LEU A 155 6.15 -5.76 16.95
C LEU A 155 5.97 -7.03 17.77
N GLU A 156 6.72 -8.10 17.46
CA GLU A 156 6.76 -9.32 18.26
C GLU A 156 7.30 -9.03 19.67
N ASP A 157 8.39 -8.26 19.79
CA ASP A 157 8.90 -7.79 21.09
C ASP A 157 7.83 -7.03 21.88
N ALA A 158 7.09 -6.12 21.23
CA ALA A 158 6.00 -5.40 21.87
C ALA A 158 4.91 -6.34 22.41
N LEU A 159 4.56 -7.37 21.66
CA LEU A 159 3.53 -8.35 22.03
C LEU A 159 3.98 -9.30 23.14
N THR A 160 5.29 -9.47 23.38
CA THR A 160 5.76 -10.21 24.58
C THR A 160 5.41 -9.49 25.88
N ARG A 161 5.38 -8.14 25.86
CA ARG A 161 5.06 -7.29 27.02
C ARG A 161 3.56 -7.07 27.13
N LYS A 162 2.88 -6.82 26.00
CA LYS A 162 1.44 -6.60 25.93
C LYS A 162 0.82 -7.38 24.77
N PRO A 163 0.40 -8.64 25.01
CA PRO A 163 -0.11 -9.53 23.96
C PRO A 163 -1.39 -9.06 23.26
N ASP A 164 -2.17 -8.17 23.88
CA ASP A 164 -3.46 -7.69 23.36
C ASP A 164 -3.39 -6.32 22.65
N ASN A 165 -2.17 -5.81 22.41
CA ASN A 165 -1.92 -4.52 21.77
C ASN A 165 -2.41 -4.56 20.30
N LEU A 166 -3.63 -4.06 20.09
CA LEU A 166 -4.31 -4.13 18.80
C LEU A 166 -3.54 -3.43 17.66
N PRO A 167 -3.00 -2.20 17.83
CA PRO A 167 -2.15 -1.59 16.80
C PRO A 167 -0.97 -2.46 16.39
N ALA A 168 -0.30 -3.12 17.34
CA ALA A 168 0.81 -4.01 17.05
C ALA A 168 0.36 -5.27 16.31
N ILE A 169 -0.74 -5.91 16.74
CA ILE A 169 -1.33 -7.09 16.09
C ILE A 169 -1.67 -6.80 14.63
N LEU A 170 -2.41 -5.72 14.37
CA LEU A 170 -2.88 -5.37 13.02
C LEU A 170 -1.73 -5.03 12.08
N GLN A 171 -0.65 -4.45 12.59
CA GLN A 171 0.51 -4.09 11.78
C GLN A 171 1.45 -5.27 11.57
N LEU A 172 1.55 -6.15 12.57
CA LEU A 172 2.29 -7.40 12.46
C LEU A 172 1.63 -8.32 11.43
N SER A 173 0.30 -8.47 11.48
CA SER A 173 -0.43 -9.26 10.49
C SER A 173 -0.27 -8.72 9.06
N GLN A 174 -0.28 -7.41 8.87
CA GLN A 174 0.02 -6.81 7.56
C GLN A 174 1.45 -7.12 7.09
N CYS A 175 2.44 -7.09 7.99
CA CYS A 175 3.81 -7.47 7.64
C CYS A 175 3.90 -8.96 7.27
N TYR A 176 3.22 -9.84 8.00
CA TYR A 176 3.11 -11.25 7.66
C TYR A 176 2.54 -11.46 6.24
N LEU A 177 1.45 -10.78 5.89
CA LEU A 177 0.85 -10.87 4.56
C LEU A 177 1.80 -10.38 3.45
N ARG A 178 2.52 -9.28 3.68
CA ARG A 178 3.50 -8.75 2.71
C ARG A 178 4.70 -9.67 2.48
N LEU A 179 5.03 -10.51 3.46
CA LEU A 179 6.09 -11.52 3.36
C LEU A 179 5.56 -12.90 2.96
N SER A 180 4.30 -12.99 2.49
CA SER A 180 3.64 -14.25 2.11
C SER A 180 3.51 -15.27 3.26
N ARG A 181 3.63 -14.82 4.51
CA ARG A 181 3.46 -15.59 5.75
C ARG A 181 1.99 -15.57 6.20
N SER A 182 1.11 -16.01 5.31
CA SER A 182 -0.34 -15.82 5.47
C SER A 182 -0.95 -16.65 6.60
N ASP A 183 -0.38 -17.82 6.91
CA ASP A 183 -0.87 -18.68 7.99
C ASP A 183 -0.64 -18.06 9.37
N GLU A 184 0.52 -17.45 9.61
CA GLU A 184 0.80 -16.76 10.88
C GLU A 184 -0.11 -15.55 11.09
N ALA A 185 -0.44 -14.83 10.00
CA ALA A 185 -1.41 -13.74 10.05
C ALA A 185 -2.81 -14.26 10.46
N VAL A 186 -3.26 -15.36 9.85
CA VAL A 186 -4.55 -16.00 10.19
C VAL A 186 -4.58 -16.44 11.65
N ASP A 187 -3.54 -17.08 12.15
CA ASP A 187 -3.50 -17.58 13.53
C ASP A 187 -3.52 -16.45 14.57
N LEU A 188 -2.77 -15.37 14.32
CA LEU A 188 -2.75 -14.20 15.20
C LEU A 188 -4.11 -13.47 15.19
N LEU A 189 -4.68 -13.28 14.00
CA LEU A 189 -5.95 -12.56 13.84
C LEU A 189 -7.16 -13.38 14.29
N SER A 190 -7.14 -14.71 14.15
CA SER A 190 -8.22 -15.58 14.63
C SER A 190 -8.34 -15.50 16.14
N ARG A 191 -7.23 -15.63 16.88
CA ARG A 191 -7.19 -15.44 18.35
C ARG A 191 -7.68 -14.06 18.76
N THR A 192 -7.31 -13.03 18.00
CA THR A 192 -7.74 -11.65 18.29
C THR A 192 -9.24 -11.45 18.02
N TYR A 193 -9.77 -12.08 16.96
CA TYR A 193 -11.18 -12.02 16.58
C TYR A 193 -12.08 -12.76 17.56
N GLU A 194 -11.63 -13.90 18.11
CA GLU A 194 -12.35 -14.62 19.17
C GLU A 194 -12.58 -13.74 20.42
N LEU A 195 -11.58 -12.92 20.78
CA LEU A 195 -11.68 -11.98 21.90
C LEU A 195 -12.50 -10.72 21.56
N ARG A 196 -12.61 -10.37 20.27
CA ARG A 196 -13.24 -9.14 19.78
C ARG A 196 -14.12 -9.41 18.53
N PRO A 197 -15.17 -10.26 18.63
CA PRO A 197 -15.90 -10.75 17.47
C PRO A 197 -16.74 -9.66 16.76
N THR A 198 -16.99 -8.53 17.43
CA THR A 198 -17.70 -7.38 16.87
C THR A 198 -16.76 -6.29 16.35
N ASP A 199 -15.43 -6.43 16.53
CA ASP A 199 -14.46 -5.48 16.01
C ASP A 199 -14.27 -5.70 14.51
N VAL A 200 -14.90 -4.81 13.75
CA VAL A 200 -14.89 -4.85 12.29
C VAL A 200 -13.48 -4.72 11.73
N THR A 201 -12.57 -3.99 12.39
CA THR A 201 -11.19 -3.83 11.92
C THR A 201 -10.45 -5.15 12.00
N VAL A 202 -10.61 -5.87 13.12
CA VAL A 202 -10.04 -7.21 13.29
C VAL A 202 -10.66 -8.20 12.31
N GLY A 203 -11.99 -8.18 12.17
CA GLY A 203 -12.70 -9.08 11.26
C GLY A 203 -12.31 -8.87 9.79
N VAL A 204 -12.16 -7.62 9.34
CA VAL A 204 -11.69 -7.32 7.98
C VAL A 204 -10.25 -7.80 7.78
N ALA A 205 -9.36 -7.53 8.74
CA ALA A 205 -7.98 -8.02 8.68
C ALA A 205 -7.91 -9.54 8.64
N LEU A 206 -8.73 -10.24 9.44
CA LEU A 206 -8.84 -11.70 9.42
C LEU A 206 -9.36 -12.20 8.07
N GLY A 207 -10.42 -11.58 7.54
CA GLY A 207 -10.93 -11.91 6.21
C GLY A 207 -9.87 -11.78 5.12
N ASP A 208 -9.03 -10.74 5.19
CA ASP A 208 -7.96 -10.49 4.23
C ASP A 208 -6.88 -11.56 4.32
N ALA A 209 -6.47 -11.90 5.54
CA ALA A 209 -5.51 -12.99 5.78
C ALA A 209 -6.04 -14.36 5.33
N LEU A 210 -7.33 -14.63 5.53
CA LEU A 210 -7.98 -15.86 5.05
C LEU A 210 -8.04 -15.92 3.52
N VAL A 211 -8.31 -14.81 2.84
CA VAL A 211 -8.25 -14.73 1.37
C VAL A 211 -6.81 -14.96 0.88
N ALA A 212 -5.81 -14.32 1.49
CA ALA A 212 -4.41 -14.47 1.12
C ALA A 212 -3.89 -15.91 1.31
N SER A 213 -4.35 -16.60 2.36
CA SER A 213 -4.06 -18.03 2.62
C SER A 213 -4.94 -18.98 1.81
N LYS A 214 -5.77 -18.48 0.88
CA LYS A 214 -6.71 -19.24 0.04
C LYS A 214 -7.76 -20.04 0.83
N ARG A 215 -8.00 -19.70 2.11
CA ARG A 215 -9.02 -20.29 2.98
C ARG A 215 -10.37 -19.61 2.74
N TYR A 216 -10.87 -19.73 1.51
CA TYR A 216 -11.98 -18.92 1.01
C TYR A 216 -13.30 -19.15 1.76
N ASP A 217 -13.64 -20.39 2.11
CA ASP A 217 -14.90 -20.69 2.84
C ASP A 217 -14.93 -20.05 4.25
N SER A 218 -13.80 -20.09 4.95
CA SER A 218 -13.63 -19.39 6.23
C SER A 218 -13.73 -17.89 6.06
N ALA A 219 -13.10 -17.33 5.01
CA ALA A 219 -13.21 -15.90 4.70
C ALA A 219 -14.65 -15.49 4.42
N VAL A 220 -15.39 -16.26 3.61
CA VAL A 220 -16.82 -16.05 3.32
C VAL A 220 -17.61 -16.00 4.62
N THR A 221 -17.37 -16.93 5.55
CA THR A 221 -18.09 -16.98 6.84
C THR A 221 -17.87 -15.72 7.67
N VAL A 222 -16.61 -15.33 7.89
CA VAL A 222 -16.26 -14.13 8.69
C VAL A 222 -16.82 -12.86 8.03
N LEU A 223 -16.58 -12.68 6.74
CA LEU A 223 -16.98 -11.49 6.00
C LEU A 223 -18.50 -11.38 5.87
N GLN A 224 -19.22 -12.50 5.71
CA GLN A 224 -20.68 -12.49 5.70
C GLN A 224 -21.25 -12.04 7.06
N ALA A 225 -20.66 -12.50 8.18
CA ALA A 225 -21.06 -12.06 9.51
C ALA A 225 -20.84 -10.54 9.70
N LEU A 226 -19.70 -10.02 9.23
CA LEU A 226 -19.40 -8.58 9.26
C LEU A 226 -20.39 -7.76 8.43
N ARG A 227 -20.76 -8.23 7.24
CA ARG A 227 -21.74 -7.54 6.38
C ARG A 227 -23.12 -7.48 7.03
N ARG A 228 -23.55 -8.55 7.72
CA ARG A 228 -24.83 -8.58 8.43
C ARG A 228 -24.86 -7.59 9.60
N SER A 229 -23.77 -7.48 10.35
CA SER A 229 -23.67 -6.56 11.49
C SER A 229 -23.41 -5.11 11.07
N ASN A 230 -22.79 -4.88 9.91
CA ASN A 230 -22.40 -3.55 9.41
C ASN A 230 -22.81 -3.34 7.94
N PRO A 231 -24.12 -3.31 7.62
CA PRO A 231 -24.63 -3.34 6.24
C PRO A 231 -24.28 -2.10 5.40
N THR A 232 -23.79 -1.02 6.02
CA THR A 232 -23.45 0.24 5.34
C THR A 232 -21.97 0.36 4.98
N ARG A 233 -21.10 -0.54 5.47
CA ARG A 233 -19.66 -0.46 5.25
C ARG A 233 -19.26 -1.11 3.92
N SER A 234 -18.74 -0.31 3.00
CA SER A 234 -18.45 -0.67 1.61
C SER A 234 -17.16 -1.47 1.39
N ASP A 235 -16.17 -1.32 2.26
CA ASP A 235 -14.86 -1.97 2.16
C ASP A 235 -14.93 -3.50 2.38
N VAL A 236 -15.93 -3.98 3.13
CA VAL A 236 -16.17 -5.41 3.33
C VAL A 236 -16.72 -6.09 2.07
N ASP A 237 -17.52 -5.39 1.26
CA ASP A 237 -18.18 -5.96 0.08
C ASP A 237 -17.17 -6.42 -0.97
N GLY A 238 -16.08 -5.67 -1.18
CA GLY A 238 -15.01 -6.03 -2.12
C GLY A 238 -14.28 -7.30 -1.70
N LEU A 239 -13.85 -7.37 -0.45
CA LEU A 239 -13.14 -8.53 0.08
C LEU A 239 -14.03 -9.77 0.15
N TYR A 240 -15.31 -9.59 0.49
CA TYR A 240 -16.30 -10.67 0.48
C TYR A 240 -16.52 -11.24 -0.92
N ALA A 241 -16.58 -10.38 -1.94
CA ALA A 241 -16.69 -10.83 -3.32
C ALA A 241 -15.44 -11.62 -3.78
N THR A 242 -14.24 -11.20 -3.40
CA THR A 242 -13.01 -11.97 -3.65
C THR A 242 -13.04 -13.35 -2.97
N ALA A 243 -13.53 -13.43 -1.73
CA ALA A 243 -13.69 -14.71 -1.04
C ALA A 243 -14.74 -15.62 -1.71
N LEU A 244 -15.86 -15.04 -2.18
CA LEU A 244 -16.87 -15.76 -2.95
C LEU A 244 -16.31 -16.29 -4.27
N GLU A 245 -15.54 -15.49 -5.01
CA GLU A 245 -14.89 -15.92 -6.25
C GLU A 245 -13.93 -17.09 -5.99
N GLY A 246 -13.06 -16.97 -4.98
CA GLY A 246 -12.11 -18.03 -4.61
C GLY A 246 -12.76 -19.33 -4.15
N SER A 247 -13.95 -19.27 -3.55
CA SER A 247 -14.77 -20.45 -3.21
C SER A 247 -15.61 -20.98 -4.37
N GLY A 248 -15.44 -20.46 -5.59
CA GLY A 248 -16.16 -20.90 -6.79
C GLY A 248 -17.56 -20.30 -6.96
N GLN A 249 -17.96 -19.34 -6.13
CA GLN A 249 -19.27 -18.69 -6.14
C GLN A 249 -19.26 -17.38 -6.95
N SER A 250 -18.77 -17.43 -8.19
CA SER A 250 -18.53 -16.23 -9.02
C SER A 250 -19.78 -15.39 -9.30
N ASP A 251 -20.95 -16.01 -9.48
CA ASP A 251 -22.20 -15.26 -9.69
C ASP A 251 -22.67 -14.52 -8.42
N SER A 252 -22.46 -15.12 -7.25
CA SER A 252 -22.70 -14.46 -5.95
C SER A 252 -21.76 -13.28 -5.76
N ALA A 253 -20.48 -13.42 -6.13
CA ALA A 253 -19.48 -12.35 -6.06
C ALA A 253 -19.90 -11.14 -6.93
N LEU A 254 -20.34 -11.39 -8.17
CA LEU A 254 -20.85 -10.36 -9.06
C LEU A 254 -22.10 -9.67 -8.51
N THR A 255 -23.04 -10.43 -7.94
CA THR A 255 -24.27 -9.87 -7.34
C THR A 255 -23.94 -8.94 -6.18
N VAL A 256 -23.00 -9.34 -5.31
CA VAL A 256 -22.52 -8.52 -4.19
C VAL A 256 -21.92 -7.21 -4.70
N LEU A 257 -21.04 -7.27 -5.69
CA LEU A 257 -20.37 -6.08 -6.23
C LEU A 257 -21.34 -5.18 -7.00
N GLU A 258 -22.31 -5.73 -7.72
CA GLU A 258 -23.36 -4.94 -8.36
C GLU A 258 -24.16 -4.16 -7.32
N LEU A 259 -24.63 -4.81 -6.25
CA LEU A 259 -25.32 -4.14 -5.15
C LEU A 259 -24.44 -3.08 -4.48
N PHE A 260 -23.15 -3.35 -4.35
CA PHE A 260 -22.19 -2.38 -3.83
C PHE A 260 -22.12 -1.12 -4.72
N THR A 261 -22.05 -1.27 -6.05
CA THR A 261 -22.08 -0.11 -6.96
C THR A 261 -23.38 0.70 -6.87
N ARG A 262 -24.53 0.05 -6.64
CA ARG A 262 -25.83 0.73 -6.46
C ARG A 262 -25.92 1.50 -5.15
N ARG A 263 -25.38 0.95 -4.06
CA ARG A 263 -25.30 1.62 -2.75
C ARG A 263 -24.30 2.78 -2.74
N SER A 264 -23.21 2.65 -3.50
CA SER A 264 -22.10 3.60 -3.52
C SER A 264 -21.79 4.09 -4.94
N PRO A 265 -22.73 4.79 -5.62
CA PRO A 265 -22.60 5.11 -7.05
C PRO A 265 -21.47 6.08 -7.40
N LYS A 266 -20.88 6.75 -6.40
CA LYS A 266 -19.74 7.68 -6.52
C LYS A 266 -18.44 7.11 -5.94
N ASP A 267 -18.40 5.82 -5.64
CA ASP A 267 -17.21 5.13 -5.15
C ASP A 267 -16.52 4.43 -6.34
N ALA A 268 -15.34 4.93 -6.72
CA ALA A 268 -14.57 4.35 -7.84
C ALA A 268 -14.15 2.90 -7.54
N THR A 269 -13.81 2.58 -6.29
CA THR A 269 -13.38 1.24 -5.90
C THR A 269 -14.50 0.21 -6.08
N ALA A 270 -15.75 0.60 -5.79
CA ALA A 270 -16.92 -0.25 -6.04
C ALA A 270 -17.05 -0.64 -7.51
N TRP A 271 -16.99 0.36 -8.41
CA TRP A 271 -17.07 0.16 -9.84
C TRP A 271 -15.87 -0.60 -10.40
N SER A 272 -14.67 -0.33 -9.90
CA SER A 272 -13.46 -1.05 -10.28
C SER A 272 -13.54 -2.52 -9.90
N GLY A 273 -13.94 -2.83 -8.65
CA GLY A 273 -14.10 -4.20 -8.19
C GLY A 273 -15.12 -4.97 -9.02
N TYR A 274 -16.29 -4.37 -9.28
CA TYR A 274 -17.31 -4.98 -10.13
C TYR A 274 -16.80 -5.23 -11.55
N GLY A 275 -16.10 -4.26 -12.14
CA GLY A 275 -15.55 -4.38 -13.48
C GLY A 275 -14.49 -5.47 -13.61
N LEU A 276 -13.56 -5.54 -12.65
CA LEU A 276 -12.52 -6.59 -12.59
C LEU A 276 -13.14 -7.99 -12.46
N MET A 277 -14.10 -8.14 -11.56
CA MET A 277 -14.80 -9.42 -11.35
C MET A 277 -15.58 -9.84 -12.60
N ALA A 278 -16.24 -8.88 -13.27
CA ALA A 278 -16.94 -9.13 -14.52
C ALA A 278 -15.99 -9.54 -15.65
N ALA A 279 -14.79 -8.95 -15.72
CA ALA A 279 -13.77 -9.31 -16.70
C ALA A 279 -13.30 -10.76 -16.50
N ARG A 280 -12.98 -11.16 -15.27
CA ARG A 280 -12.60 -12.54 -14.92
C ARG A 280 -13.69 -13.55 -15.24
N ALA A 281 -14.96 -13.16 -15.08
CA ALA A 281 -16.11 -13.97 -15.44
C ALA A 281 -16.43 -13.98 -16.96
N GLY A 282 -15.60 -13.35 -17.81
CA GLY A 282 -15.81 -13.25 -19.25
C GLY A 282 -16.95 -12.31 -19.68
N LYS A 283 -17.55 -11.56 -18.75
CA LYS A 283 -18.65 -10.62 -19.00
C LYS A 283 -18.09 -9.27 -19.47
N LEU A 284 -17.40 -9.27 -20.60
CA LEU A 284 -16.58 -8.14 -21.09
C LEU A 284 -17.35 -6.82 -21.25
N ASP A 285 -18.60 -6.86 -21.72
CA ASP A 285 -19.43 -5.63 -21.87
C ASP A 285 -19.79 -5.00 -20.51
N THR A 286 -20.05 -5.83 -19.50
CA THR A 286 -20.31 -5.38 -18.14
C THR A 286 -19.03 -4.83 -17.51
N ALA A 287 -17.90 -5.53 -17.72
CA ALA A 287 -16.59 -5.09 -17.27
C ALA A 287 -16.23 -3.71 -17.83
N ALA A 288 -16.36 -3.52 -19.15
CA ALA A 288 -16.06 -2.25 -19.82
C ALA A 288 -16.89 -1.09 -19.26
N ARG A 289 -18.21 -1.29 -19.06
CA ARG A 289 -19.09 -0.25 -18.49
C ARG A 289 -18.70 0.11 -17.06
N ALA A 290 -18.43 -0.89 -16.23
CA ALA A 290 -18.08 -0.68 -14.83
C ALA A 290 -16.70 -0.03 -14.67
N LEU A 291 -15.68 -0.52 -15.38
CA LEU A 291 -14.34 0.07 -15.37
C LEU A 291 -14.34 1.50 -15.91
N LYS A 292 -15.08 1.77 -17.01
CA LYS A 292 -15.28 3.13 -17.52
C LYS A 292 -15.90 4.05 -16.47
N ARG A 293 -16.91 3.56 -15.75
CA ARG A 293 -17.54 4.34 -14.68
C ARG A 293 -16.57 4.64 -13.52
N SER A 294 -15.72 3.67 -13.17
CA SER A 294 -14.68 3.86 -12.15
C SER A 294 -13.70 4.97 -12.53
N VAL A 295 -13.16 4.95 -13.75
CA VAL A 295 -12.19 5.96 -14.20
C VAL A 295 -12.80 7.35 -14.45
N GLU A 296 -14.11 7.44 -14.68
CA GLU A 296 -14.83 8.72 -14.68
C GLU A 296 -14.91 9.35 -13.28
N ILE A 297 -14.98 8.51 -12.22
CA ILE A 297 -15.05 8.96 -10.83
C ILE A 297 -13.65 9.28 -10.29
N ASP A 298 -12.67 8.41 -10.54
CA ASP A 298 -11.26 8.64 -10.20
C ASP A 298 -10.36 8.50 -11.44
N PRO A 299 -10.11 9.60 -12.16
CA PRO A 299 -9.28 9.59 -13.37
C PRO A 299 -7.80 9.28 -13.12
N ARG A 300 -7.33 9.27 -11.87
CA ARG A 300 -5.91 9.04 -11.54
C ARG A 300 -5.59 7.60 -11.20
N ASN A 301 -6.60 6.72 -11.15
CA ASN A 301 -6.41 5.31 -10.90
C ASN A 301 -5.84 4.60 -12.14
N ALA A 302 -4.51 4.61 -12.26
CA ALA A 302 -3.80 4.01 -13.39
C ALA A 302 -4.06 2.49 -13.54
N PRO A 303 -4.08 1.69 -12.46
CA PRO A 303 -4.49 0.28 -12.55
C PRO A 303 -5.86 0.07 -13.22
N THR A 304 -6.89 0.84 -12.84
CA THR A 304 -8.22 0.70 -13.49
C THR A 304 -8.19 1.11 -14.97
N TRP A 305 -7.41 2.14 -15.34
CA TRP A 305 -7.21 2.49 -16.75
C TRP A 305 -6.53 1.38 -17.55
N PHE A 306 -5.53 0.71 -16.96
CA PHE A 306 -4.85 -0.41 -17.58
C PHE A 306 -5.83 -1.56 -17.87
N GLU A 307 -6.63 -1.93 -16.88
CA GLU A 307 -7.62 -3.01 -16.97
C GLU A 307 -8.73 -2.67 -17.97
N LEU A 308 -9.16 -1.40 -18.03
CA LEU A 308 -10.07 -0.95 -19.07
C LEU A 308 -9.45 -1.11 -20.47
N GLY A 309 -8.15 -0.84 -20.62
CA GLY A 309 -7.42 -1.04 -21.87
C GLY A 309 -7.40 -2.50 -22.30
N VAL A 310 -7.11 -3.41 -21.37
CA VAL A 310 -7.13 -4.87 -21.61
C VAL A 310 -8.53 -5.32 -22.05
N VAL A 311 -9.57 -4.98 -21.28
CA VAL A 311 -10.95 -5.37 -21.60
C VAL A 311 -11.41 -4.80 -22.95
N GLN A 312 -11.03 -3.56 -23.30
CA GLN A 312 -11.38 -3.00 -24.59
C GLN A 312 -10.64 -3.69 -25.75
N HIS A 313 -9.38 -4.09 -25.53
CA HIS A 313 -8.64 -4.85 -26.53
C HIS A 313 -9.28 -6.21 -26.79
N GLU A 314 -9.65 -6.94 -25.74
CA GLU A 314 -10.32 -8.25 -25.84
C GLU A 314 -11.68 -8.15 -26.56
N ARG A 315 -12.38 -7.03 -26.40
CA ARG A 315 -13.62 -6.73 -27.12
C ARG A 315 -13.40 -6.27 -28.58
N GLY A 316 -12.16 -6.07 -29.02
CA GLY A 316 -11.81 -5.57 -30.36
C GLY A 316 -11.87 -4.04 -30.52
N PHE A 317 -12.13 -3.29 -29.45
CA PHE A 317 -12.16 -1.82 -29.43
C PHE A 317 -10.74 -1.26 -29.27
N HIS A 318 -9.93 -1.42 -30.31
CA HIS A 318 -8.49 -1.14 -30.27
C HIS A 318 -8.14 0.33 -30.01
N ASP A 319 -8.89 1.28 -30.57
CA ASP A 319 -8.60 2.71 -30.39
C ASP A 319 -8.89 3.14 -28.95
N GLU A 320 -9.98 2.66 -28.36
CA GLU A 320 -10.32 2.85 -26.95
C GLU A 320 -9.30 2.19 -26.02
N ALA A 321 -8.81 1.00 -26.37
CA ALA A 321 -7.76 0.32 -25.63
C ALA A 321 -6.47 1.16 -25.59
N ILE A 322 -6.02 1.66 -26.75
CA ILE A 322 -4.83 2.53 -26.84
C ILE A 322 -5.03 3.81 -26.04
N GLN A 323 -6.22 4.43 -26.08
CA GLN A 323 -6.51 5.63 -25.27
C GLN A 323 -6.43 5.33 -23.77
N ALA A 324 -6.97 4.21 -23.33
CA ALA A 324 -6.92 3.78 -21.92
C ALA A 324 -5.47 3.52 -21.47
N PHE A 325 -4.66 2.81 -22.26
CA PHE A 325 -3.24 2.63 -21.94
C PHE A 325 -2.45 3.95 -21.96
N ARG A 326 -2.74 4.87 -22.88
CA ARG A 326 -2.13 6.21 -22.87
C ARG A 326 -2.44 6.97 -21.58
N ARG A 327 -3.64 6.81 -20.99
CA ARG A 327 -3.94 7.40 -19.68
C ARG A 327 -2.99 6.89 -18.60
N VAL A 328 -2.65 5.60 -18.60
CA VAL A 328 -1.65 5.02 -17.67
C VAL A 328 -0.30 5.71 -17.82
N THR A 329 0.17 5.92 -19.05
CA THR A 329 1.47 6.58 -19.32
C THR A 329 1.54 8.01 -18.77
N LEU A 330 0.40 8.69 -18.62
CA LEU A 330 0.30 10.06 -18.12
C LEU A 330 0.14 10.14 -16.60
N THR A 331 -0.37 9.09 -15.95
CA THR A 331 -0.74 9.10 -14.52
C THR A 331 0.17 8.27 -13.64
N ALA A 332 0.89 7.29 -14.18
CA ALA A 332 1.78 6.42 -13.42
C ALA A 332 3.11 6.17 -14.15
N ARG A 333 4.18 6.82 -13.70
CA ARG A 333 5.52 6.68 -14.28
C ARG A 333 6.01 5.23 -14.28
N GLU A 334 5.81 4.52 -13.17
CA GLU A 334 6.23 3.11 -13.02
C GLU A 334 5.42 2.16 -13.91
N GLY A 335 4.15 2.48 -14.20
CA GLY A 335 3.29 1.68 -15.08
C GLY A 335 3.42 2.00 -16.57
N ALA A 336 4.10 3.11 -16.92
CA ALA A 336 4.21 3.58 -18.29
C ALA A 336 4.90 2.59 -19.24
N PRO A 337 6.01 1.91 -18.87
CA PRO A 337 6.65 0.91 -19.75
C PRO A 337 5.68 -0.20 -20.17
N LEU A 338 4.98 -0.80 -19.20
CA LEU A 338 4.02 -1.87 -19.45
C LEU A 338 2.83 -1.40 -20.30
N ALA A 339 2.36 -0.17 -20.11
CA ALA A 339 1.29 0.41 -20.92
C ALA A 339 1.74 0.62 -22.39
N TYR A 340 2.96 1.08 -22.64
CA TYR A 340 3.51 1.19 -23.99
C TYR A 340 3.69 -0.17 -24.66
N ASP A 341 4.12 -1.19 -23.91
CA ASP A 341 4.20 -2.56 -24.42
C ASP A 341 2.83 -3.08 -24.86
N ASN A 342 1.77 -2.84 -24.07
CA ASN A 342 0.41 -3.22 -24.43
C ASN A 342 -0.14 -2.41 -25.63
N ILE A 343 0.17 -1.12 -25.74
CA ILE A 343 -0.14 -0.33 -26.94
C ILE A 343 0.50 -0.98 -28.18
N ALA A 344 1.75 -1.44 -28.06
CA ALA A 344 2.43 -2.13 -29.14
C ALA A 344 1.76 -3.46 -29.51
N LEU A 345 1.32 -4.24 -28.52
CA LEU A 345 0.56 -5.47 -28.75
C LEU A 345 -0.77 -5.21 -29.47
N VAL A 346 -1.48 -4.14 -29.10
CA VAL A 346 -2.70 -3.72 -29.80
C VAL A 346 -2.39 -3.37 -31.26
N TYR A 347 -1.38 -2.54 -31.53
CA TYR A 347 -0.97 -2.23 -32.91
C TYR A 347 -0.53 -3.47 -33.70
N ARG A 348 0.20 -4.39 -33.07
CA ARG A 348 0.61 -5.66 -33.68
C ARG A 348 -0.59 -6.51 -34.07
N SER A 349 -1.64 -6.57 -33.23
CA SER A 349 -2.88 -7.29 -33.55
C SER A 349 -3.60 -6.70 -34.77
N GLN A 350 -3.44 -5.40 -35.01
CA GLN A 350 -3.94 -4.70 -36.20
C GLN A 350 -2.98 -4.76 -37.41
N ARG A 351 -1.86 -5.50 -37.31
CA ARG A 351 -0.77 -5.52 -38.30
C ARG A 351 -0.11 -4.17 -38.57
N LYS A 352 -0.26 -3.20 -37.68
CA LYS A 352 0.38 -1.87 -37.72
C LYS A 352 1.78 -1.95 -37.10
N TYR A 353 2.68 -2.65 -37.78
CA TYR A 353 3.95 -3.06 -37.20
C TYR A 353 4.90 -1.90 -36.91
N ASN A 354 4.88 -0.82 -37.69
CA ASN A 354 5.75 0.33 -37.46
C ASN A 354 5.37 1.08 -36.17
N GLU A 355 4.07 1.25 -35.94
CA GLU A 355 3.53 1.85 -34.72
C GLU A 355 3.80 0.95 -33.51
N ALA A 356 3.66 -0.37 -33.66
CA ALA A 356 4.01 -1.34 -32.62
C ALA A 356 5.50 -1.24 -32.24
N VAL A 357 6.40 -1.21 -33.22
CA VAL A 357 7.84 -1.01 -33.02
C VAL A 357 8.13 0.31 -32.30
N SER A 358 7.48 1.40 -32.69
CA SER A 358 7.66 2.70 -32.03
C SER A 358 7.22 2.66 -30.57
N ALA A 359 6.11 1.98 -30.25
CA ALA A 359 5.61 1.85 -28.90
C ALA A 359 6.53 0.98 -28.02
N HIS A 360 7.06 -0.14 -28.53
CA HIS A 360 8.04 -0.94 -27.79
C HIS A 360 9.32 -0.14 -27.49
N ARG A 361 9.80 0.69 -28.42
CA ARG A 361 10.96 1.56 -28.17
C ARG A 361 10.72 2.53 -27.02
N GLN A 362 9.50 3.06 -26.88
CA GLN A 362 9.13 3.88 -25.72
C GLN A 362 9.19 3.07 -24.43
N ALA A 363 8.64 1.86 -24.41
CA ALA A 363 8.71 0.97 -23.24
C ALA A 363 10.16 0.71 -22.81
N ILE A 364 11.03 0.33 -23.75
CA ILE A 364 12.46 0.07 -23.51
C ILE A 364 13.20 1.32 -23.02
N SER A 365 12.86 2.50 -23.52
CA SER A 365 13.50 3.75 -23.09
C SER A 365 13.14 4.15 -21.66
N LEU A 366 11.97 3.73 -21.18
CA LEU A 366 11.48 4.04 -19.83
C LEU A 366 11.93 3.00 -18.80
N ASP A 367 12.11 1.76 -19.22
CA ASP A 367 12.69 0.69 -18.41
C ASP A 367 13.70 -0.13 -19.23
N SER A 368 14.97 0.16 -18.97
CA SER A 368 16.12 -0.52 -19.58
C SER A 368 16.78 -1.53 -18.62
N THR A 369 16.06 -2.00 -17.61
CA THR A 369 16.63 -2.86 -16.55
C THR A 369 16.46 -4.36 -16.81
N SER A 370 15.51 -4.74 -17.67
CA SER A 370 15.20 -6.12 -18.04
C SER A 370 15.04 -6.28 -19.57
N GLY A 371 15.29 -7.49 -20.06
CA GLY A 371 15.11 -7.87 -21.45
C GLY A 371 13.65 -8.07 -21.88
N ARG A 372 12.68 -8.07 -20.95
CA ARG A 372 11.25 -8.31 -21.22
C ARG A 372 10.69 -7.49 -22.38
N TYR A 373 10.86 -6.17 -22.38
CA TYR A 373 10.32 -5.31 -23.44
C TYR A 373 11.09 -5.46 -24.76
N VAL A 374 12.36 -5.84 -24.70
CA VAL A 374 13.18 -6.14 -25.88
C VAL A 374 12.75 -7.48 -26.50
N ALA A 375 12.36 -8.47 -25.68
CA ALA A 375 11.77 -9.71 -26.12
C ALA A 375 10.46 -9.48 -26.88
N SER A 376 9.53 -8.70 -26.31
CA SER A 376 8.29 -8.29 -27.01
C SER A 376 8.58 -7.55 -28.32
N TYR A 377 9.56 -6.62 -28.31
CA TYR A 377 9.99 -5.89 -29.51
C TYR A 377 10.52 -6.82 -30.61
N GLY A 378 11.41 -7.75 -30.26
CA GLY A 378 11.99 -8.72 -31.19
C GLY A 378 10.91 -9.64 -31.79
N LEU A 379 9.94 -10.08 -30.99
CA LEU A 379 8.79 -10.85 -31.49
C LEU A 379 7.92 -10.04 -32.45
N THR A 380 7.72 -8.74 -32.18
CA THR A 380 6.99 -7.84 -33.10
C THR A 380 7.74 -7.66 -34.41
N LEU A 381 9.06 -7.47 -34.39
CA LEU A 381 9.90 -7.41 -35.60
C LEU A 381 9.80 -8.71 -36.40
N HIS A 382 9.83 -9.85 -35.70
CA HIS A 382 9.70 -11.16 -36.31
C HIS A 382 8.36 -11.35 -37.03
N VAL A 383 7.23 -11.00 -36.38
CA VAL A 383 5.89 -11.05 -37.00
C VAL A 383 5.75 -10.05 -38.15
N ALA A 384 6.52 -8.96 -38.12
CA ALA A 384 6.62 -8.00 -39.21
C ALA A 384 7.56 -8.44 -40.36
N GLU A 385 8.01 -9.70 -40.36
CA GLU A 385 8.95 -10.30 -41.34
C GLU A 385 10.35 -9.64 -41.36
N ARG A 386 10.67 -8.84 -40.34
CA ARG A 386 11.98 -8.18 -40.16
C ARG A 386 12.92 -9.08 -39.34
N HIS A 387 13.11 -10.31 -39.79
CA HIS A 387 13.77 -11.35 -39.00
C HIS A 387 15.25 -11.06 -38.68
N SER A 388 15.98 -10.45 -39.61
CA SER A 388 17.39 -10.07 -39.39
C SER A 388 17.52 -9.06 -38.24
N GLU A 389 16.68 -8.03 -38.24
CA GLU A 389 16.61 -7.05 -37.16
C GLU A 389 16.16 -7.68 -35.84
N ALA A 390 15.18 -8.58 -35.89
CA ALA A 390 14.71 -9.30 -34.71
C ALA A 390 15.85 -10.11 -34.06
N VAL A 391 16.61 -10.86 -34.84
CA VAL A 391 17.78 -11.61 -34.36
C VAL A 391 18.81 -10.69 -33.74
N GLN A 392 19.21 -9.62 -34.45
CA GLN A 392 20.23 -8.69 -33.97
C GLN A 392 19.85 -8.08 -32.62
N VAL A 393 18.63 -7.54 -32.49
CA VAL A 393 18.14 -6.92 -31.27
C VAL A 393 18.11 -7.91 -30.10
N LEU A 394 17.68 -9.15 -30.36
CA LEU A 394 17.55 -10.18 -29.32
C LEU A 394 18.92 -10.77 -28.92
N GLU A 395 19.86 -10.91 -29.85
CA GLU A 395 21.25 -11.30 -29.54
C GLU A 395 21.95 -10.24 -28.70
N ASP A 396 21.82 -8.96 -29.05
CA ASP A 396 22.35 -7.83 -28.28
C ASP A 396 21.75 -7.81 -26.86
N ALA A 397 20.44 -8.06 -26.74
CA ALA A 397 19.76 -8.18 -25.45
C ALA A 397 20.29 -9.37 -24.63
N LEU A 398 20.52 -10.52 -25.26
CA LEU A 398 21.02 -11.72 -24.59
C LEU A 398 22.48 -11.55 -24.12
N GLN A 399 23.30 -10.77 -24.81
CA GLN A 399 24.63 -10.41 -24.32
C GLN A 399 24.56 -9.58 -23.03
N ARG A 400 23.59 -8.66 -22.95
CA ARG A 400 23.39 -7.80 -21.78
C ARG A 400 22.72 -8.53 -20.62
N TRP A 401 21.80 -9.44 -20.92
CA TRP A 401 21.08 -10.24 -19.92
C TRP A 401 21.14 -11.74 -20.27
N PRO A 402 22.27 -12.41 -19.98
CA PRO A 402 22.49 -13.80 -20.40
C PRO A 402 21.52 -14.82 -19.81
N GLU A 403 20.88 -14.51 -18.68
CA GLU A 403 19.94 -15.43 -18.02
C GLU A 403 18.48 -14.98 -18.15
N ASP A 404 18.18 -13.95 -18.95
CA ASP A 404 16.82 -13.48 -19.17
C ASP A 404 16.04 -14.47 -20.06
N VAL A 405 15.12 -15.19 -19.45
CA VAL A 405 14.35 -16.26 -20.09
C VAL A 405 13.43 -15.72 -21.18
N ASP A 406 12.89 -14.51 -21.03
CA ASP A 406 11.98 -13.92 -22.03
C ASP A 406 12.75 -13.62 -23.33
N VAL A 407 13.97 -13.09 -23.21
CA VAL A 407 14.85 -12.85 -24.37
C VAL A 407 15.25 -14.16 -25.04
N MET A 408 15.68 -15.16 -24.26
CA MET A 408 16.03 -16.47 -24.80
C MET A 408 14.84 -17.12 -25.51
N PHE A 409 13.65 -17.06 -24.92
CA PHE A 409 12.42 -17.59 -25.49
C PHE A 409 12.09 -16.90 -26.82
N ALA A 410 12.10 -15.57 -26.85
CA ALA A 410 11.86 -14.79 -28.07
C ALA A 410 12.88 -15.14 -29.17
N LEU A 411 14.17 -15.17 -28.85
CA LEU A 411 15.24 -15.48 -29.81
C LEU A 411 15.12 -16.91 -30.35
N THR A 412 14.81 -17.87 -29.47
CA THR A 412 14.58 -19.27 -29.88
C THR A 412 13.44 -19.37 -30.89
N ARG A 413 12.32 -18.69 -30.64
CA ARG A 413 11.19 -18.69 -31.59
C ARG A 413 11.59 -18.13 -32.95
N VAL A 414 12.37 -17.05 -32.96
CA VAL A 414 12.89 -16.49 -34.21
C VAL A 414 13.81 -17.49 -34.91
N TYR A 415 14.75 -18.13 -34.18
CA TYR A 415 15.66 -19.14 -34.71
C TYR A 415 14.99 -20.38 -35.28
N ILE A 416 13.96 -20.90 -34.62
CA ILE A 416 13.15 -22.00 -35.15
C ILE A 416 12.56 -21.60 -36.50
N HIS A 417 11.95 -20.41 -36.59
CA HIS A 417 11.30 -19.96 -37.82
C HIS A 417 12.28 -19.74 -38.98
N ILE A 418 13.47 -19.20 -38.73
CA ILE A 418 14.48 -18.97 -39.77
C ILE A 418 15.38 -20.19 -40.04
N GLY A 419 15.09 -21.35 -39.44
CA GLY A 419 15.83 -22.60 -39.66
C GLY A 419 17.21 -22.69 -39.01
N LYS A 420 17.53 -21.81 -38.03
CA LYS A 420 18.78 -21.89 -37.24
C LYS A 420 18.64 -22.89 -36.09
N THR A 421 18.38 -24.15 -36.43
CA THR A 421 17.99 -25.21 -35.50
C THR A 421 19.02 -25.48 -34.40
N ASP A 422 20.32 -25.43 -34.71
CA ASP A 422 21.37 -25.70 -33.72
C ASP A 422 21.45 -24.61 -32.64
N LEU A 423 21.32 -23.33 -33.04
CA LEU A 423 21.24 -22.21 -32.10
C LEU A 423 19.96 -22.27 -31.27
N ALA A 424 18.83 -22.64 -31.88
CA ALA A 424 17.58 -22.83 -31.15
C ALA A 424 17.70 -23.93 -30.08
N LYS A 425 18.27 -25.08 -30.42
CA LYS A 425 18.50 -26.19 -29.46
C LYS A 425 19.37 -25.76 -28.28
N SER A 426 20.47 -25.05 -28.55
CA SER A 426 21.35 -24.53 -27.49
C SER A 426 20.63 -23.59 -26.53
N LEU A 427 19.75 -22.71 -27.04
CA LEU A 427 18.94 -21.85 -26.18
C LEU A 427 17.87 -22.63 -25.41
N ILE A 428 17.25 -23.64 -26.00
CA ILE A 428 16.28 -24.51 -25.30
C ILE A 428 16.92 -25.23 -24.12
N GLU A 429 18.14 -25.74 -24.28
CA GLU A 429 18.89 -26.39 -23.19
C GLU A 429 19.16 -25.43 -22.03
N ARG A 430 19.48 -24.16 -22.34
CA ARG A 430 19.63 -23.10 -21.32
C ARG A 430 18.31 -22.70 -20.68
N ILE A 431 17.23 -22.64 -21.45
CA ILE A 431 15.89 -22.36 -20.90
C ILE A 431 15.46 -23.51 -19.99
N GLU A 432 15.77 -24.77 -20.31
CA GLU A 432 15.37 -25.92 -19.50
C GLU A 432 15.94 -25.88 -18.09
N THR A 433 17.18 -25.40 -17.90
CA THR A 433 17.76 -25.30 -16.56
C THR A 433 17.07 -24.25 -15.68
N LEU A 434 16.45 -23.23 -16.29
CA LEU A 434 15.79 -22.12 -15.59
C LEU A 434 14.26 -22.31 -15.52
N ARG A 435 13.65 -22.78 -16.60
CA ARG A 435 12.20 -22.91 -16.86
C ARG A 435 11.91 -24.14 -17.74
N PRO A 436 11.88 -25.35 -17.15
CA PRO A 436 11.62 -26.60 -17.89
C PRO A 436 10.28 -26.63 -18.64
N ASP A 437 9.27 -25.92 -18.12
CA ASP A 437 7.94 -25.81 -18.72
C ASP A 437 7.98 -25.11 -20.09
N LEU A 438 8.69 -23.97 -20.19
CA LEU A 438 8.85 -23.24 -21.45
C LEU A 438 9.70 -24.03 -22.46
N ALA A 439 10.75 -24.72 -21.98
CA ALA A 439 11.61 -25.53 -22.86
C ALA A 439 10.80 -26.64 -23.56
N ASN A 440 9.85 -27.27 -22.85
CA ASN A 440 8.99 -28.30 -23.42
C ASN A 440 8.03 -27.74 -24.49
N GLU A 441 7.47 -26.54 -24.28
CA GLU A 441 6.67 -25.85 -25.29
C GLU A 441 7.47 -25.62 -26.59
N LEU A 442 8.69 -25.08 -26.46
CA LEU A 442 9.56 -24.79 -27.60
C LEU A 442 9.96 -26.05 -28.37
N ARG A 443 10.23 -27.17 -27.69
CA ARG A 443 10.52 -28.45 -28.33
C ARG A 443 9.33 -29.01 -29.11
N SER A 444 8.12 -28.86 -28.59
CA SER A 444 6.90 -29.28 -29.29
C SER A 444 6.78 -28.52 -30.61
N ASN A 445 6.94 -27.20 -30.56
CA ASN A 445 6.88 -26.35 -31.74
C ASN A 445 7.96 -26.68 -32.79
N MET A 446 9.16 -27.06 -32.36
CA MET A 446 10.25 -27.44 -33.27
C MET A 446 10.01 -28.78 -33.99
N LYS A 447 9.17 -29.68 -33.46
CA LYS A 447 8.81 -30.95 -34.13
C LYS A 447 7.74 -30.78 -35.22
N SER A 448 7.08 -29.62 -35.27
CA SER A 448 6.00 -29.31 -36.21
C SER A 448 6.47 -28.59 -37.47
N TYR A 449 7.76 -28.24 -37.55
CA TYR A 449 8.46 -27.71 -38.72
C TYR A 449 9.47 -28.76 -39.21
#